data_AF-A0A8G2BX54-F1
#
_entry.id   AF-A0A8G2BX54-F1
#
_cell.length_a   1.000
_cell.length_b   1.000
_cell.length_c   1.000
_cell.angle_alpha   90.00
_cell.angle_beta   90.00
_cell.angle_gamma   90.00
#
_symmetry.space_group_name_H-M   'P 1'
#
loop_
_entity.id
_entity.type
_entity.pdbx_description
1 polymer ?
#
loop_
_entity_poly.entity_id
_entity_poly.type
_entity_poly.pdbx_seq_one_letter_code
_entity_poly.pdbx_strand_id
1 'polypeptide(L)'
;MQKIHYILLLFLAGIIISCQQDEEISAVGRLSLDMDTKNGTDIPVVLKSAVTVDVDTFHIVIKDASGNPIKQNFDTFAELKKEGMPLVLPVGSYTAEASSGVLPEAAFDKPCYRGNKPFAIEENTVTEIKIHCKHQSIKVSLKYTDNFLNMINSDFKVSVTNSRAELIFTEKEKRSAFFTVSQLFTVHVTGTSKEFGTRIDFAGDIKHIKDGAEQELKAGDHLIVTLDAYKESPIVKSIQVL
;
A
#
# COMPACT_ATOMS: atom_id res chain seq x y z
N MET A 1 -22.74 94.77 7.82
CA MET A 1 -21.99 94.82 9.10
C MET A 1 -22.14 93.45 9.77
N GLN A 2 -21.03 92.69 9.85
CA GLN A 2 -20.41 92.21 11.11
C GLN A 2 -21.33 91.31 11.95
N LYS A 3 -21.19 89.97 11.87
CA LYS A 3 -20.34 89.05 12.66
C LYS A 3 -20.70 88.96 14.15
N ILE A 4 -20.93 87.73 14.63
CA ILE A 4 -20.59 87.07 15.94
C ILE A 4 -21.59 85.89 16.12
N HIS A 5 -21.19 84.65 15.79
CA HIS A 5 -20.66 83.57 16.66
C HIS A 5 -21.63 83.04 17.72
N TYR A 6 -21.98 81.74 17.66
CA TYR A 6 -21.73 80.77 18.76
C TYR A 6 -22.16 79.32 18.45
N ILE A 7 -21.26 78.39 18.82
CA ILE A 7 -21.44 77.00 19.31
C ILE A 7 -21.74 75.89 18.29
N LEU A 8 -20.64 75.22 17.95
CA LEU A 8 -20.55 73.87 17.37
C LEU A 8 -21.20 72.84 18.30
N LEU A 9 -22.32 72.27 17.86
CA LEU A 9 -23.01 71.13 18.48
C LEU A 9 -23.08 70.03 17.42
N LEU A 10 -22.09 69.14 17.41
CA LEU A 10 -22.00 67.99 16.50
C LEU A 10 -21.76 66.73 17.34
N PHE A 11 -22.82 66.33 18.05
CA PHE A 11 -23.01 64.95 18.52
C PHE A 11 -23.47 64.13 17.30
N LEU A 12 -22.52 63.72 16.44
CA LEU A 12 -22.82 62.73 15.42
C LEU A 12 -22.39 61.37 15.98
N ALA A 13 -23.40 60.57 16.33
CA ALA A 13 -23.28 59.21 16.78
C ALA A 13 -22.40 58.41 15.80
N GLY A 14 -21.22 57.99 16.26
CA GLY A 14 -20.41 57.00 15.59
C GLY A 14 -21.12 55.65 15.69
N ILE A 15 -21.83 55.27 14.63
CA ILE A 15 -22.27 53.89 14.44
C ILE A 15 -21.02 53.12 14.01
N ILE A 16 -20.29 52.59 14.99
CA ILE A 16 -19.36 51.49 14.78
C ILE A 16 -20.22 50.30 14.36
N ILE A 17 -20.35 50.10 13.05
CA ILE A 17 -20.80 48.85 12.47
C ILE A 17 -19.66 47.85 12.72
N SER A 18 -19.68 47.27 13.92
CA SER A 18 -18.98 46.02 14.17
C SER A 18 -19.72 44.96 13.35
N CYS A 19 -19.27 44.69 12.13
CA CYS A 19 -19.53 43.40 11.52
C CYS A 19 -18.81 42.36 12.39
N GLN A 20 -19.52 41.83 13.40
CA GLN A 20 -19.22 40.49 13.89
C GLN A 20 -19.46 39.58 12.70
N GLN A 21 -18.37 39.19 12.03
CA GLN A 21 -18.40 37.99 11.25
C GLN A 21 -18.44 36.88 12.28
N ASP A 22 -19.66 36.41 12.59
CA ASP A 22 -19.87 35.20 13.35
C ASP A 22 -19.17 34.09 12.57
N GLU A 23 -17.93 33.78 12.94
CA GLU A 23 -17.37 32.48 12.65
C GLU A 23 -18.29 31.49 13.34
N GLU A 24 -19.03 30.68 12.58
CA GLU A 24 -19.66 29.49 13.12
C GLU A 24 -18.54 28.70 13.82
N ILE A 25 -18.49 28.80 15.15
CA ILE A 25 -17.62 27.96 15.97
C ILE A 25 -18.24 26.58 15.87
N SER A 26 -17.90 25.85 14.81
CA SER A 26 -18.22 24.45 14.73
C SER A 26 -17.59 23.80 15.95
N ALA A 27 -18.40 23.09 16.74
CA ALA A 27 -17.90 22.28 17.83
C ALA A 27 -16.72 21.43 17.31
N VAL A 28 -15.62 21.37 18.07
CA VAL A 28 -14.40 20.66 17.68
C VAL A 28 -14.06 19.55 18.67
N GLY A 29 -13.40 18.53 18.16
CA GLY A 29 -12.71 17.52 18.96
C GLY A 29 -11.29 17.29 18.43
N ARG A 30 -10.67 16.20 18.89
CA ARG A 30 -9.27 15.88 18.59
C ARG A 30 -9.11 14.47 18.07
N LEU A 31 -8.22 14.27 17.11
CA LEU A 31 -7.86 12.98 16.53
C LEU A 31 -6.43 12.59 16.93
N SER A 32 -6.29 11.46 17.60
CA SER A 32 -5.02 10.75 17.73
C SER A 32 -5.03 9.56 16.77
N LEU A 33 -4.01 9.46 15.91
CA LEU A 33 -3.93 8.50 14.82
C LEU A 33 -2.60 7.75 14.91
N ASP A 34 -2.70 6.43 14.96
CA ASP A 34 -1.57 5.52 14.85
C ASP A 34 -1.73 4.58 13.64
N MET A 35 -0.64 3.96 13.19
CA MET A 35 -0.63 3.04 12.07
C MET A 35 0.28 1.85 12.32
N ASP A 36 -0.16 0.68 11.87
CA ASP A 36 0.71 -0.48 11.74
C ASP A 36 0.47 -1.21 10.41
N THR A 37 1.41 -2.09 10.07
CA THR A 37 1.18 -3.13 9.06
C THR A 37 0.86 -4.42 9.81
N LYS A 38 -0.38 -4.90 9.71
CA LYS A 38 -0.67 -6.26 10.16
C LYS A 38 -0.16 -7.21 9.09
N ASN A 39 0.84 -8.02 9.42
CA ASN A 39 1.11 -9.23 8.68
C ASN A 39 -0.09 -10.15 8.92
N GLY A 40 -0.96 -10.30 7.92
CA GLY A 40 -1.84 -11.45 7.89
C GLY A 40 -0.94 -12.69 7.92
N THR A 41 -1.21 -13.60 8.87
CA THR A 41 -0.58 -14.90 9.14
C THR A 41 0.64 -14.93 10.08
N ASP A 42 0.46 -15.71 11.16
CA ASP A 42 1.48 -16.31 12.03
C ASP A 42 2.41 -17.23 11.22
N ILE A 43 3.25 -16.66 10.36
CA ILE A 43 4.35 -17.39 9.71
C ILE A 43 5.58 -17.29 10.62
N PRO A 44 6.22 -18.41 11.00
CA PRO A 44 7.43 -18.38 11.81
C PRO A 44 8.51 -17.49 11.17
N VAL A 45 9.19 -16.73 12.01
CA VAL A 45 10.14 -15.64 11.71
C VAL A 45 11.23 -15.99 10.67
N VAL A 46 11.45 -17.28 10.39
CA VAL A 46 12.53 -17.81 9.56
C VAL A 46 12.33 -17.61 8.04
N LEU A 47 11.14 -17.18 7.58
CA LEU A 47 10.88 -16.91 6.14
C LEU A 47 10.61 -15.44 5.82
N LYS A 48 10.63 -14.55 6.82
CA LYS A 48 10.49 -13.12 6.59
C LYS A 48 11.81 -12.59 6.03
N SER A 49 11.88 -12.34 4.72
CA SER A 49 12.59 -11.12 4.27
C SER A 49 11.81 -9.95 4.86
N ALA A 50 12.04 -9.64 6.13
CA ALA A 50 11.44 -8.52 6.81
C ALA A 50 12.10 -7.26 6.25
N VAL A 51 11.62 -6.80 5.09
CA VAL A 51 11.58 -5.37 4.87
C VAL A 51 10.67 -4.86 5.98
N THR A 52 11.25 -4.28 7.03
CA THR A 52 10.48 -3.55 8.03
C THR A 52 9.86 -2.38 7.31
N VAL A 53 8.55 -2.46 7.06
CA VAL A 53 7.82 -1.44 6.34
C VAL A 53 7.69 -0.23 7.25
N ASP A 54 8.30 0.88 6.85
CA ASP A 54 8.22 2.13 7.60
C ASP A 54 6.91 2.85 7.27
N VAL A 55 5.95 2.76 8.19
CA VAL A 55 4.63 3.39 8.05
C VAL A 55 4.70 4.92 8.03
N ASP A 56 5.80 5.53 8.50
CA ASP A 56 5.96 6.98 8.48
C ASP A 56 6.08 7.52 7.05
N THR A 57 6.42 6.65 6.09
CA THR A 57 6.46 6.97 4.66
C THR A 57 5.10 6.91 3.96
N PHE A 58 4.06 6.42 4.62
CA PHE A 58 2.76 6.20 3.98
C PHE A 58 2.01 7.50 3.79
N HIS A 59 1.38 7.64 2.62
CA HIS A 59 0.44 8.72 2.35
C HIS A 59 -0.82 8.59 3.19
N ILE A 60 -1.30 9.71 3.74
CA ILE A 60 -2.49 9.77 4.59
C ILE A 60 -3.47 10.80 4.06
N VAL A 61 -4.72 10.36 3.87
CA VAL A 61 -5.83 11.22 3.51
C VAL A 61 -6.92 11.07 4.57
N ILE A 62 -7.36 12.18 5.15
CA ILE A 62 -8.54 12.22 6.00
C ILE A 62 -9.67 12.83 5.17
N LYS A 63 -10.80 12.13 5.06
CA LYS A 63 -11.97 12.55 4.29
C LYS A 63 -13.13 12.82 5.22
N ASP A 64 -13.90 13.86 4.91
CA ASP A 64 -15.18 14.13 5.54
C ASP A 64 -16.26 13.10 5.12
N ALA A 65 -17.47 13.24 5.67
CA ALA A 65 -18.60 12.38 5.35
C ALA A 65 -19.05 12.44 3.87
N SER A 66 -18.67 13.49 3.14
CA SER A 66 -18.93 13.63 1.70
C SER A 66 -17.85 12.96 0.84
N GLY A 67 -16.80 12.41 1.47
CA GLY A 67 -15.66 11.80 0.79
C GLY A 67 -14.63 12.81 0.29
N ASN A 68 -14.79 14.09 0.63
CA ASN A 68 -13.83 15.11 0.24
C ASN A 68 -12.65 15.10 1.21
N PRO A 69 -11.41 15.14 0.69
CA PRO A 69 -10.25 15.32 1.54
C PRO A 69 -10.36 16.63 2.33
N ILE A 70 -10.11 16.58 3.63
CA ILE A 70 -10.05 17.80 4.43
C ILE A 70 -8.82 18.62 3.98
N LYS A 71 -8.85 19.94 4.15
CA LYS A 71 -7.75 20.83 3.71
C LYS A 71 -6.38 20.50 4.35
N GLN A 72 -6.36 19.69 5.41
CA GLN A 72 -5.18 19.19 6.13
C GLN A 72 -4.72 17.82 5.58
N ASN A 73 -4.53 17.68 4.26
CA ASN A 73 -3.91 16.46 3.73
C ASN A 73 -2.40 16.51 3.93
N PHE A 74 -1.82 15.40 4.36
CA PHE A 74 -0.39 15.24 4.56
C PHE A 74 0.16 14.29 3.51
N ASP A 75 1.31 14.63 2.89
CA ASP A 75 1.88 13.74 1.88
C ASP A 75 2.36 12.44 2.54
N THR A 76 2.77 12.49 3.81
CA THR A 76 3.19 11.32 4.59
C THR A 76 2.68 11.32 6.05
N PHE A 77 2.67 10.14 6.69
CA PHE A 77 2.34 10.00 8.10
C PHE A 77 3.37 10.71 9.01
N ALA A 78 4.64 10.78 8.60
CA ALA A 78 5.65 11.60 9.27
C ALA A 78 5.30 13.09 9.29
N GLU A 79 4.73 13.62 8.21
CA GLU A 79 4.31 15.03 8.13
C GLU A 79 3.08 15.29 9.00
N LEU A 80 2.09 14.40 9.02
CA LEU A 80 0.96 14.50 9.96
C LEU A 80 1.46 14.59 11.42
N LYS A 81 2.45 13.78 11.80
CA LYS A 81 3.05 13.83 13.15
C LYS A 81 3.73 15.17 13.44
N LYS A 82 4.38 15.78 12.43
CA LYS A 82 5.07 17.08 12.57
C LYS A 82 4.11 18.26 12.74
N GLU A 83 2.91 18.17 12.16
CA GLU A 83 1.89 19.23 12.28
C GLU A 83 1.36 19.38 13.71
N GLY A 84 1.52 18.35 14.54
CA GLY A 84 1.12 18.35 15.93
C GLY A 84 -0.09 17.46 16.15
N MET A 85 0.15 16.28 16.71
CA MET A 85 -0.89 15.37 17.16
C MET A 85 -1.23 15.63 18.64
N PRO A 86 -2.50 15.53 19.06
CA PRO A 86 -3.66 15.15 18.25
C PRO A 86 -4.22 16.31 17.39
N LEU A 87 -4.67 15.99 16.18
CA LEU A 87 -5.19 16.93 15.18
C LEU A 87 -6.57 17.48 15.60
N VAL A 88 -6.80 18.78 15.48
CA VAL A 88 -8.10 19.40 15.81
C VAL A 88 -9.01 19.36 14.59
N LEU A 89 -10.20 18.78 14.73
CA LEU A 89 -11.19 18.63 13.66
C LEU A 89 -12.59 19.05 14.14
N PRO A 90 -13.46 19.56 13.24
CA PRO A 90 -14.87 19.73 13.53
C PRO A 90 -15.54 18.42 13.97
N VAL A 91 -16.60 18.52 14.77
CA VAL A 91 -17.48 17.40 15.09
C VAL A 91 -18.11 16.87 13.82
N GLY A 92 -18.03 15.56 13.61
CA GLY A 92 -18.49 14.94 12.38
C GLY A 92 -17.97 13.53 12.18
N SER A 93 -18.38 12.92 11.08
CA SER A 93 -17.92 11.61 10.64
C SER A 93 -16.83 11.74 9.58
N TYR A 94 -15.81 10.90 9.69
CA TYR A 94 -14.62 10.93 8.86
C TYR A 94 -14.15 9.53 8.49
N THR A 95 -13.29 9.46 7.47
CA THR A 95 -12.51 8.26 7.15
C THR A 95 -11.05 8.64 6.96
N ALA A 96 -10.15 7.92 7.62
CA ALA A 96 -8.72 8.01 7.37
C ALA A 96 -8.28 6.86 6.45
N GLU A 97 -7.57 7.19 5.37
CA GLU A 97 -7.02 6.26 4.39
C GLU A 97 -5.50 6.35 4.37
N ALA A 98 -4.84 5.20 4.40
CA ALA A 98 -3.39 5.08 4.38
C ALA A 98 -2.92 4.27 3.17
N SER A 99 -1.83 4.70 2.55
CA SER A 99 -1.29 4.09 1.33
C SER A 99 0.23 4.16 1.27
N SER A 100 0.90 3.04 1.00
CA SER A 100 2.35 3.01 0.78
C SER A 100 2.79 3.50 -0.62
N GLY A 101 1.88 4.06 -1.41
CA GLY A 101 2.11 4.47 -2.81
C GLY A 101 1.37 3.59 -3.82
N VAL A 102 1.47 3.89 -5.12
CA VAL A 102 0.70 3.23 -6.20
C VAL A 102 0.92 1.70 -6.21
N LEU A 103 -0.16 0.94 -6.44
CA LEU A 103 -0.08 -0.51 -6.66
C LEU A 103 0.35 -0.76 -8.11
N PRO A 104 1.59 -1.24 -8.37
CA PRO A 104 2.02 -1.57 -9.72
C PRO A 104 1.37 -2.88 -10.18
N GLU A 105 1.27 -3.05 -11.51
CA GLU A 105 0.86 -4.34 -12.09
C GLU A 105 1.87 -5.45 -11.74
N ALA A 106 3.16 -5.14 -11.88
CA ALA A 106 4.26 -5.95 -11.34
C ALA A 106 5.49 -5.09 -11.07
N ALA A 107 6.22 -5.36 -9.97
CA ALA A 107 7.52 -4.77 -9.70
C ALA A 107 8.34 -5.59 -8.69
N PHE A 108 9.67 -5.54 -8.81
CA PHE A 108 10.57 -6.04 -7.76
C PHE A 108 10.64 -5.09 -6.57
N ASP A 109 10.67 -5.64 -5.35
CA ASP A 109 10.84 -4.92 -4.07
C ASP A 109 9.91 -3.73 -3.86
N LYS A 110 8.70 -3.79 -4.42
CA LYS A 110 7.64 -2.78 -4.23
C LYS A 110 6.37 -3.41 -3.66
N PRO A 111 6.38 -3.82 -2.38
CA PRO A 111 5.14 -4.23 -1.73
C PRO A 111 4.20 -3.03 -1.61
N CYS A 112 2.90 -3.25 -1.78
CA CYS A 112 1.89 -2.22 -1.67
C CYS A 112 1.00 -2.47 -0.46
N TYR A 113 0.79 -1.47 0.39
CA TYR A 113 -0.08 -1.56 1.56
C TYR A 113 -1.17 -0.49 1.51
N ARG A 114 -2.36 -0.88 1.97
CA ARG A 114 -3.51 0.02 2.13
C ARG A 114 -4.21 -0.25 3.45
N GLY A 115 -4.73 0.79 4.05
CA GLY A 115 -5.59 0.72 5.22
C GLY A 115 -6.65 1.80 5.15
N ASN A 116 -7.81 1.54 5.75
CA ASN A 116 -8.83 2.56 5.95
C ASN A 116 -9.46 2.37 7.34
N LYS A 117 -9.90 3.46 7.94
CA LYS A 117 -10.59 3.45 9.23
C LYS A 117 -11.62 4.57 9.29
N PRO A 118 -12.92 4.25 9.36
CA PRO A 118 -13.97 5.21 9.71
C PRO A 118 -13.87 5.60 11.19
N PHE A 119 -14.17 6.86 11.50
CA PHE A 119 -14.22 7.39 12.87
C PHE A 119 -15.16 8.59 12.96
N ALA A 120 -15.50 8.98 14.19
CA ALA A 120 -16.28 10.18 14.47
C ALA A 120 -15.50 11.06 15.45
N ILE A 121 -15.61 12.37 15.27
CA ILE A 121 -15.08 13.36 16.20
C ILE A 121 -16.24 13.88 17.04
N GLU A 122 -16.07 13.81 18.36
CA GLU A 122 -17.03 14.32 19.34
C GLU A 122 -16.46 15.57 20.01
N GLU A 123 -17.36 16.43 20.48
CA GLU A 123 -16.98 17.72 21.04
C GLU A 123 -16.13 17.56 22.31
N ASN A 124 -15.01 18.27 22.39
CA ASN A 124 -14.11 18.27 23.55
C ASN A 124 -13.52 16.90 23.93
N THR A 125 -13.53 15.91 23.03
CA THR A 125 -12.92 14.59 23.24
C THR A 125 -11.69 14.36 22.37
N VAL A 126 -10.86 13.39 22.77
CA VAL A 126 -9.80 12.83 21.91
C VAL A 126 -10.28 11.47 21.41
N THR A 127 -10.41 11.36 20.10
CA THR A 127 -10.70 10.11 19.39
C THR A 127 -9.38 9.45 19.00
N GLU A 128 -9.13 8.25 19.52
CA GLU A 128 -7.95 7.46 19.18
C GLU A 128 -8.29 6.41 18.13
N ILE A 129 -7.56 6.42 17.02
CA ILE A 129 -7.71 5.43 15.96
C ILE A 129 -6.37 4.78 15.63
N LYS A 130 -6.44 3.51 15.22
CA LYS A 130 -5.32 2.80 14.63
C LYS A 130 -5.71 2.25 13.26
N ILE A 131 -4.95 2.64 12.22
CA ILE A 131 -5.11 2.11 10.87
C ILE A 131 -4.24 0.84 10.74
N HIS A 132 -4.89 -0.27 10.43
CA HIS A 132 -4.21 -1.54 10.15
C HIS A 132 -4.03 -1.70 8.63
N CYS A 133 -2.85 -1.38 8.14
CA CYS A 133 -2.52 -1.50 6.73
C CYS A 133 -2.25 -2.97 6.36
N LYS A 134 -2.90 -3.43 5.30
CA LYS A 134 -2.77 -4.80 4.77
C LYS A 134 -2.02 -4.79 3.44
N HIS A 135 -1.23 -5.83 3.20
CA HIS A 135 -0.56 -6.06 1.92
C HIS A 135 -1.61 -6.24 0.81
N GLN A 136 -1.43 -5.55 -0.31
CA GLN A 136 -2.35 -5.50 -1.45
C GLN A 136 -1.88 -6.31 -2.65
N SER A 137 -0.64 -6.80 -2.60
CA SER A 137 -0.01 -7.53 -3.70
C SER A 137 0.11 -9.02 -3.36
N ILE A 138 0.28 -9.83 -4.40
CA ILE A 138 0.79 -11.19 -4.28
C ILE A 138 2.31 -11.12 -4.40
N LYS A 139 3.02 -11.75 -3.46
CA LYS A 139 4.47 -11.90 -3.54
C LYS A 139 4.79 -13.20 -4.27
N VAL A 140 5.70 -13.16 -5.24
CA VAL A 140 6.23 -14.36 -5.90
C VAL A 140 7.73 -14.48 -5.61
N SER A 141 8.17 -15.69 -5.31
CA SER A 141 9.58 -16.05 -5.16
C SER A 141 9.86 -17.34 -5.90
N LEU A 142 11.01 -17.40 -6.56
CA LEU A 142 11.45 -18.59 -7.27
C LEU A 142 12.50 -19.33 -6.45
N LYS A 143 12.37 -20.65 -6.42
CA LYS A 143 13.42 -21.58 -5.96
C LYS A 143 13.82 -22.45 -7.13
N TYR A 144 15.13 -22.65 -7.28
CA TYR A 144 15.69 -23.54 -8.28
C TYR A 144 16.32 -24.73 -7.54
N THR A 145 15.97 -25.94 -7.94
CA THR A 145 16.63 -27.15 -7.43
C THR A 145 17.98 -27.36 -8.14
N ASP A 146 18.84 -28.18 -7.55
CA ASP A 146 20.12 -28.55 -8.15
C ASP A 146 19.94 -29.24 -9.51
N ASN A 147 18.92 -30.09 -9.65
CA ASN A 147 18.57 -30.73 -10.93
C ASN A 147 18.28 -29.70 -12.02
N PHE A 148 17.45 -28.68 -11.71
CA PHE A 148 17.17 -27.59 -12.65
C PHE A 148 18.46 -26.86 -13.05
N LEU A 149 19.26 -26.45 -12.06
CA LEU A 149 20.50 -25.71 -12.29
C LEU A 149 21.56 -26.54 -13.03
N ASN A 150 21.59 -27.85 -12.85
CA ASN A 150 22.50 -28.75 -13.54
C ASN A 150 22.07 -29.03 -14.99
N MET A 151 20.77 -28.97 -15.29
CA MET A 151 20.22 -29.18 -16.63
C MET A 151 20.40 -27.96 -17.55
N ILE A 152 20.31 -26.74 -17.03
CA ILE A 152 20.27 -25.50 -17.84
C ILE A 152 21.51 -24.60 -17.65
N ASN A 153 21.95 -23.94 -18.73
CA ASN A 153 23.01 -22.93 -18.67
C ASN A 153 22.59 -21.74 -17.82
N SER A 154 23.56 -21.08 -17.17
CA SER A 154 23.34 -19.95 -16.23
C SER A 154 22.74 -18.70 -16.87
N ASP A 155 22.67 -18.64 -18.20
CA ASP A 155 22.03 -17.56 -18.96
C ASP A 155 20.50 -17.73 -19.10
N PHE A 156 19.93 -18.71 -18.42
CA PHE A 156 18.48 -18.91 -18.39
C PHE A 156 17.72 -17.68 -17.89
N LYS A 157 16.48 -17.57 -18.37
CA LYS A 157 15.51 -16.58 -17.92
C LYS A 157 14.25 -17.30 -17.46
N VAL A 158 13.74 -16.88 -16.31
CA VAL A 158 12.42 -17.27 -15.84
C VAL A 158 11.53 -16.06 -15.81
N SER A 159 10.56 -16.00 -16.72
CA SER A 159 9.49 -15.01 -16.70
C SER A 159 8.37 -15.50 -15.78
N VAL A 160 7.86 -14.61 -14.95
CA VAL A 160 6.59 -14.79 -14.25
C VAL A 160 5.64 -13.70 -14.72
N THR A 161 4.45 -14.08 -15.14
CA THR A 161 3.40 -13.16 -15.57
C THR A 161 2.10 -13.43 -14.81
N ASN A 162 1.32 -12.37 -14.61
CA ASN A 162 -0.02 -12.41 -14.05
C ASN A 162 -1.11 -12.11 -15.11
N SER A 163 -0.76 -12.28 -16.39
CA SER A 163 -1.49 -11.90 -17.61
C SER A 163 -1.52 -10.40 -17.93
N ARG A 164 -1.10 -9.52 -17.02
CA ARG A 164 -1.11 -8.05 -17.21
C ARG A 164 0.29 -7.45 -17.27
N ALA A 165 1.22 -8.02 -16.51
CA ALA A 165 2.62 -7.63 -16.50
C ALA A 165 3.52 -8.85 -16.31
N GLU A 166 4.79 -8.67 -16.65
CA GLU A 166 5.81 -9.70 -16.62
C GLU A 166 7.02 -9.22 -15.83
N LEU A 167 7.61 -10.10 -15.02
CA LEU A 167 8.93 -9.90 -14.42
C LEU A 167 9.85 -11.06 -14.78
N ILE A 168 11.08 -10.72 -15.16
CA ILE A 168 12.10 -11.69 -15.57
C ILE A 168 13.11 -11.86 -14.45
N PHE A 169 13.25 -13.10 -14.00
CA PHE A 169 14.28 -13.54 -13.07
C PHE A 169 15.45 -14.14 -13.86
N THR A 170 16.65 -13.68 -13.53
CA THR A 170 17.90 -14.34 -13.92
C THR A 170 18.44 -15.09 -12.72
N GLU A 171 19.48 -15.89 -12.91
CA GLU A 171 20.17 -16.57 -11.80
C GLU A 171 20.57 -15.59 -10.67
N LYS A 172 20.95 -14.36 -11.04
CA LYS A 172 21.41 -13.31 -10.12
C LYS A 172 20.29 -12.48 -9.50
N GLU A 173 19.06 -12.58 -10.01
CA GLU A 173 17.92 -11.85 -9.45
C GLU A 173 17.44 -12.54 -8.17
N LYS A 174 17.54 -11.83 -7.04
CA LYS A 174 17.20 -12.34 -5.70
C LYS A 174 16.07 -11.55 -5.04
N ARG A 175 15.59 -10.48 -5.67
CA ARG A 175 14.56 -9.61 -5.13
C ARG A 175 13.20 -10.29 -5.08
N SER A 176 12.33 -9.79 -4.23
CA SER A 176 10.95 -10.28 -4.16
C SER A 176 10.14 -9.66 -5.28
N ALA A 177 9.43 -10.46 -6.07
CA ALA A 177 8.52 -9.93 -7.06
C ALA A 177 7.14 -9.71 -6.45
N PHE A 178 6.53 -8.55 -6.72
CA PHE A 178 5.19 -8.21 -6.29
C PHE A 178 4.33 -7.98 -7.51
N PHE A 179 3.17 -8.62 -7.53
CA PHE A 179 2.19 -8.51 -8.60
C PHE A 179 0.86 -8.06 -8.01
N THR A 180 0.10 -7.30 -8.78
CA THR A 180 -1.31 -7.11 -8.46
C THR A 180 -2.06 -8.45 -8.53
N VAL A 181 -3.15 -8.58 -7.77
CA VAL A 181 -3.89 -9.84 -7.62
C VAL A 181 -4.44 -10.33 -8.95
N SER A 182 -4.16 -11.59 -9.28
CA SER A 182 -4.65 -12.28 -10.48
C SER A 182 -4.81 -13.76 -10.18
N GLN A 183 -5.71 -14.44 -10.91
CA GLN A 183 -5.81 -15.90 -10.88
C GLN A 183 -4.99 -16.56 -12.01
N LEU A 184 -4.44 -15.75 -12.93
CA LEU A 184 -3.76 -16.21 -14.14
C LEU A 184 -2.26 -15.99 -14.02
N PHE A 185 -1.62 -16.73 -13.11
CA PHE A 185 -0.17 -16.73 -13.03
C PHE A 185 0.43 -17.86 -13.85
N THR A 186 1.46 -17.54 -14.64
CA THR A 186 2.27 -18.54 -15.34
C THR A 186 3.74 -18.24 -15.15
N VAL A 187 4.54 -19.30 -15.25
CA VAL A 187 5.99 -19.25 -15.31
C VAL A 187 6.45 -19.71 -16.68
N HIS A 188 7.38 -18.99 -17.27
CA HIS A 188 7.99 -19.32 -18.55
C HIS A 188 9.51 -19.42 -18.38
N VAL A 189 10.09 -20.56 -18.73
CA VAL A 189 11.53 -20.81 -18.64
C VAL A 189 12.10 -20.86 -20.05
N THR A 190 13.11 -20.03 -20.31
CA THR A 190 13.91 -20.08 -21.53
C THR A 190 15.38 -20.20 -21.20
N GLY A 191 16.12 -20.89 -22.06
CA GLY A 191 17.56 -21.00 -21.96
C GLY A 191 18.09 -22.10 -22.87
N THR A 192 19.26 -22.60 -22.54
CA THR A 192 19.92 -23.66 -23.32
C THR A 192 20.30 -24.80 -22.38
N SER A 193 20.01 -26.05 -22.78
CA SER A 193 20.44 -27.23 -22.05
C SER A 193 21.97 -27.31 -22.00
N LYS A 194 22.52 -27.65 -20.82
CA LYS A 194 23.94 -27.86 -20.61
C LYS A 194 24.46 -29.09 -21.36
N GLU A 195 23.68 -30.17 -21.38
CA GLU A 195 24.11 -31.45 -21.96
C GLU A 195 23.99 -31.45 -23.48
N PHE A 196 22.86 -31.00 -24.02
CA PHE A 196 22.54 -31.15 -25.44
C PHE A 196 22.71 -29.87 -26.25
N GLY A 197 22.91 -28.71 -25.60
CA GLY A 197 22.96 -27.42 -26.29
C GLY A 197 21.63 -27.02 -26.95
N THR A 198 20.53 -27.72 -26.64
CA THR A 198 19.21 -27.49 -27.22
C THR A 198 18.53 -26.32 -26.52
N ARG A 199 17.69 -25.59 -27.27
CA ARG A 199 16.84 -24.53 -26.71
C ARG A 199 15.79 -25.14 -25.79
N ILE A 200 15.68 -24.58 -24.59
CA ILE A 200 14.61 -24.83 -23.63
C ILE A 200 13.56 -23.74 -23.76
N ASP A 201 12.29 -24.17 -23.80
CA ASP A 201 11.11 -23.32 -23.87
C ASP A 201 9.96 -24.04 -23.13
N PHE A 202 9.76 -23.69 -21.86
CA PHE A 202 8.78 -24.34 -20.99
C PHE A 202 7.81 -23.32 -20.42
N ALA A 203 6.52 -23.65 -20.38
CA ALA A 203 5.50 -22.88 -19.69
C ALA A 203 4.78 -23.76 -18.66
N GLY A 204 4.48 -23.19 -17.50
CA GLY A 204 3.70 -23.85 -16.46
C GLY A 204 2.76 -22.89 -15.76
N ASP A 205 1.59 -23.40 -15.35
CA ASP A 205 0.65 -22.64 -14.53
C ASP A 205 1.15 -22.55 -13.08
N ILE A 206 0.91 -21.40 -12.45
CA ILE A 206 1.09 -21.23 -11.01
C ILE A 206 -0.30 -21.18 -10.36
N LYS A 207 -0.74 -22.32 -9.85
CA LYS A 207 -2.04 -22.49 -9.17
C LYS A 207 -1.86 -22.84 -7.70
N HIS A 208 -2.73 -22.29 -6.86
CA HIS A 208 -2.83 -22.72 -5.47
C HIS A 208 -3.78 -23.91 -5.40
N ILE A 209 -3.23 -25.11 -5.23
CA ILE A 209 -4.02 -26.32 -5.01
C ILE A 209 -3.95 -26.71 -3.53
N LYS A 210 -5.10 -26.91 -2.90
CA LYS A 210 -5.22 -27.42 -1.54
C LYS A 210 -6.27 -28.52 -1.51
N ASP A 211 -5.90 -29.68 -0.94
CA ASP A 211 -6.77 -30.85 -0.82
C ASP A 211 -7.41 -31.29 -2.16
N GLY A 212 -6.66 -31.14 -3.26
CA GLY A 212 -7.10 -31.51 -4.62
C GLY A 212 -7.99 -30.48 -5.32
N ALA A 213 -8.28 -29.34 -4.69
CA ALA A 213 -9.09 -28.26 -5.25
C ALA A 213 -8.28 -26.98 -5.45
N GLU A 214 -8.53 -26.30 -6.57
CA GLU A 214 -7.97 -24.97 -6.83
C GLU A 214 -8.56 -23.93 -5.87
N GLN A 215 -7.68 -23.12 -5.29
CA GLN A 215 -8.01 -22.06 -4.35
C GLN A 215 -7.76 -20.70 -4.99
N GLU A 216 -8.54 -19.71 -4.59
CA GLU A 216 -8.35 -18.34 -5.05
C GLU A 216 -7.07 -17.74 -4.46
N LEU A 217 -6.32 -17.08 -5.33
CA LEU A 217 -5.17 -16.24 -4.98
C LEU A 217 -5.66 -14.86 -4.52
N LYS A 218 -5.15 -14.38 -3.38
CA LYS A 218 -5.58 -13.12 -2.78
C LYS A 218 -4.39 -12.23 -2.39
N ALA A 219 -4.69 -10.95 -2.19
CA ALA A 219 -3.73 -10.01 -1.65
C ALA A 219 -3.14 -10.52 -0.32
N GLY A 220 -1.82 -10.40 -0.17
CA GLY A 220 -1.10 -10.93 0.98
C GLY A 220 -0.49 -12.31 0.77
N ASP A 221 -1.00 -13.12 -0.18
CA ASP A 221 -0.43 -14.45 -0.45
C ASP A 221 1.03 -14.34 -0.91
N HIS A 222 1.86 -15.28 -0.42
CA HIS A 222 3.23 -15.46 -0.91
C HIS A 222 3.38 -16.79 -1.64
N LEU A 223 3.49 -16.72 -2.96
CA LEU A 223 3.73 -17.86 -3.86
C LEU A 223 5.22 -18.15 -3.95
N ILE A 224 5.62 -19.30 -3.42
CA ILE A 224 6.99 -19.83 -3.57
C ILE A 224 6.93 -20.94 -4.62
N VAL A 225 7.39 -20.62 -5.83
CA VAL A 225 7.41 -21.53 -6.98
C VAL A 225 8.76 -22.23 -7.03
N THR A 226 8.76 -23.56 -6.93
CA THR A 226 9.98 -24.36 -7.04
C THR A 226 10.07 -24.98 -8.43
N LEU A 227 11.12 -24.63 -9.17
CA LEU A 227 11.45 -25.21 -10.46
C LEU A 227 12.45 -26.37 -10.31
N ASP A 228 12.15 -27.46 -11.01
CA ASP A 228 12.95 -28.68 -11.05
C ASP A 228 13.11 -29.13 -12.51
N ALA A 229 13.88 -30.18 -12.72
CA ALA A 229 14.03 -30.84 -14.01
C ALA A 229 13.66 -32.32 -13.86
N TYR A 230 12.89 -32.83 -14.83
CA TYR A 230 12.62 -34.26 -14.98
C TYR A 230 12.89 -34.67 -16.42
N LYS A 231 13.79 -35.64 -16.63
CA LYS A 231 14.19 -36.11 -17.95
C LYS A 231 14.53 -34.94 -18.91
N GLU A 232 15.41 -34.05 -18.48
CA GLU A 232 15.89 -32.91 -19.29
C GLU A 232 14.84 -31.86 -19.66
N SER A 233 13.68 -31.88 -19.00
CA SER A 233 12.63 -30.88 -19.17
C SER A 233 12.40 -30.13 -17.85
N PRO A 234 12.32 -28.78 -17.88
CA PRO A 234 11.88 -28.02 -16.72
C PRO A 234 10.46 -28.43 -16.30
N ILE A 235 10.21 -28.39 -15.01
CA ILE A 235 8.88 -28.58 -14.42
C ILE A 235 8.66 -27.61 -13.27
N VAL A 236 7.38 -27.28 -13.01
CA VAL A 236 6.97 -26.72 -11.72
C VAL A 236 6.83 -27.87 -10.74
N LYS A 237 7.79 -28.00 -9.81
CA LYS A 237 7.80 -29.09 -8.82
C LYS A 237 6.74 -28.88 -7.75
N SER A 238 6.64 -27.66 -7.23
CA SER A 238 5.72 -27.31 -6.17
C SER A 238 5.46 -25.81 -6.14
N ILE A 239 4.28 -25.46 -5.63
CA ILE A 239 3.87 -24.10 -5.32
C ILE A 239 3.42 -24.11 -3.87
N GLN A 240 4.15 -23.41 -3.01
CA GLN A 240 3.76 -23.19 -1.62
C GLN A 240 3.14 -21.81 -1.51
N VAL A 241 1.98 -21.72 -0.86
CA VAL A 241 1.34 -20.46 -0.52
C VAL A 241 1.43 -20.28 0.99
N LEU A 242 2.00 -19.14 1.42
CA LEU A 242 2.04 -18.71 2.82
C LEU A 242 1.01 -17.61 3.07
#